data_AF-A0A1Y3NG27-F1
#
_entry.id   AF-A0A1Y3NG27-F1
#
_cell.length_a   1.000
_cell.length_b   1.000
_cell.length_c   1.000
_cell.angle_alpha   90.00
_cell.angle_beta   90.00
_cell.angle_gamma   90.00
#
_symmetry.space_group_name_H-M   'P 1'
#
loop_
_entity.id
_entity.type
_entity.pdbx_description
1 polymer ?
#
loop_
_entity_poly.entity_id
_entity_poly.type
_entity_poly.pdbx_seq_one_letter_code
_entity_poly.pdbx_strand_id
1 'polypeptide(L)'
;MAKFINFYFIMSMVTLLFTSSNAKKFEKAKAEISDDKYYMVVINNDSTDKTHGKRQETQEFVNSMVDEIHNLIVGNKDSYSDIEKFEEIEENDSMLKKRSEEIKYLKDYGDSSYVYPIASNDEKTILYAYLSSDLKETIKDMPNVAAVNLPTQYEPDSVTDYENEIKEETKWSDIKINEKSPLHLSLISQGKFNKELIDEYDNTYYYPSSAGKDIDIFVFDAGFNFKHKEFKNKDERTTKCVVQVLENGKIIEPLNEEFCYSTKIHGIHGVEVATVAGGLNSGVANKANIYGVLIEDYTNANAIAGLEYVKNNLFRPGKAVFNFSFGGFTSYKNFTENEEYIYFQQLINEMSEEGAVFFSSAGNMGVNTYNETTTDIKDPCSFKNEICVGGIDSYDLDVLTKTDKYIKTRLSNFGKEVDLYAPYHARVEFQDQYGYDWTENIRGTSFSTPIAAGIAATIMSENPDVKFNSKSMLLYLQKISEKNVISGILEDYPNYFVNNGKRTVYSKNNTYHGCGIHAGNSKCGSNECCSVDGHCAASTDDVCKTSNGCQTSFGTCEVVRTQHKSKCGLGYGSCKEGYCCSAQGYCGQTNGHCGVGCQKDYGLCLF
;
A
#
# COMPACT_ATOMS: atom_id res chain seq x y z
N MET A 1 66.57 0.38 -37.55
CA MET A 1 67.45 -0.79 -37.38
C MET A 1 66.78 -1.76 -36.42
N ALA A 2 66.63 -3.02 -36.85
CA ALA A 2 66.48 -4.27 -36.07
C ALA A 2 65.75 -4.21 -34.70
N LYS A 3 64.53 -4.77 -34.56
CA LYS A 3 64.17 -6.20 -34.42
C LYS A 3 64.28 -6.75 -32.97
N PHE A 4 63.25 -7.52 -32.62
CA PHE A 4 63.04 -8.48 -31.53
C PHE A 4 62.57 -7.93 -30.16
N ILE A 5 61.65 -8.54 -29.39
CA ILE A 5 60.46 -9.41 -29.59
C ILE A 5 59.94 -9.77 -28.17
N ASN A 6 58.61 -9.81 -28.02
CA ASN A 6 57.77 -10.49 -27.02
C ASN A 6 57.98 -10.25 -25.50
N PHE A 7 56.90 -9.80 -24.83
CA PHE A 7 55.94 -10.75 -24.22
C PHE A 7 54.56 -10.10 -23.95
N TYR A 8 53.53 -10.67 -24.60
CA TYR A 8 52.09 -10.73 -24.30
C TYR A 8 51.23 -9.46 -24.14
N PHE A 9 50.36 -9.24 -25.14
CA PHE A 9 49.28 -8.27 -25.16
C PHE A 9 47.93 -9.02 -25.25
N ILE A 10 47.05 -8.83 -24.28
CA ILE A 10 45.63 -9.21 -24.37
C ILE A 10 44.86 -8.00 -24.90
N MET A 11 44.02 -8.30 -25.89
CA MET A 11 43.32 -7.45 -26.82
C MET A 11 42.17 -6.65 -26.16
N SER A 12 42.18 -5.32 -26.27
CA SER A 12 41.01 -4.46 -26.07
C SER A 12 41.30 -3.01 -26.50
N MET A 13 40.79 -2.60 -27.66
CA MET A 13 40.23 -1.25 -27.96
C MET A 13 39.80 -1.19 -29.44
N VAL A 14 38.50 -1.06 -29.73
CA VAL A 14 37.79 0.22 -30.02
C VAL A 14 38.23 0.81 -31.37
N THR A 15 37.36 0.88 -32.38
CA THR A 15 36.64 2.12 -32.73
C THR A 15 35.65 1.84 -33.89
N LEU A 16 34.34 2.14 -33.76
CA LEU A 16 33.64 3.44 -34.06
C LEU A 16 33.34 3.56 -35.59
N LEU A 17 32.12 3.80 -36.14
CA LEU A 17 31.06 4.78 -35.86
C LEU A 17 29.77 4.52 -36.72
N PHE A 18 28.59 4.84 -36.14
CA PHE A 18 27.37 5.51 -36.70
C PHE A 18 26.71 5.04 -38.03
N THR A 19 25.38 4.99 -38.24
CA THR A 19 24.17 5.52 -37.56
C THR A 19 22.91 4.90 -38.18
N SER A 20 21.83 4.86 -37.37
CA SER A 20 20.41 4.85 -37.72
C SER A 20 19.84 3.73 -38.61
N SER A 21 19.18 2.75 -38.00
CA SER A 21 17.70 2.72 -37.97
C SER A 21 17.17 1.46 -37.26
N ASN A 22 16.25 1.73 -36.34
CA ASN A 22 15.06 0.95 -36.01
C ASN A 22 15.18 -0.49 -35.48
N ALA A 23 14.60 -0.61 -34.29
CA ALA A 23 13.77 -1.73 -33.87
C ALA A 23 14.48 -3.02 -33.50
N LYS A 24 15.32 -2.95 -32.44
CA LYS A 24 15.18 -3.95 -31.37
C LYS A 24 13.90 -3.65 -30.59
N LYS A 25 12.77 -3.85 -31.29
CA LYS A 25 11.54 -4.29 -30.67
C LYS A 25 11.90 -5.59 -29.98
N PHE A 26 11.50 -5.73 -28.73
CA PHE A 26 11.37 -7.02 -28.09
C PHE A 26 10.77 -8.01 -29.09
N GLU A 27 11.60 -8.90 -29.65
CA GLU A 27 11.14 -10.19 -30.14
C GLU A 27 10.71 -10.93 -28.89
N LYS A 28 9.46 -10.64 -28.48
CA LYS A 28 8.54 -11.68 -28.05
C LYS A 28 8.77 -12.82 -29.04
N ALA A 29 9.50 -13.84 -28.60
CA ALA A 29 9.56 -15.08 -29.34
C ALA A 29 8.11 -15.41 -29.69
N LYS A 30 7.80 -15.46 -30.98
CA LYS A 30 6.62 -16.17 -31.45
C LYS A 30 6.83 -17.60 -30.97
N ALA A 31 6.38 -17.91 -29.76
CA ALA A 31 5.78 -19.20 -29.53
C ALA A 31 4.68 -19.28 -30.61
N GLU A 32 4.87 -20.16 -31.59
CA GLU A 32 3.74 -20.63 -32.36
C GLU A 32 2.69 -21.04 -31.34
N ILE A 33 1.52 -20.40 -31.42
CA ILE A 33 0.39 -20.72 -30.56
C ILE A 33 0.08 -22.18 -30.88
N SER A 34 0.42 -23.09 -29.97
CA SER A 34 -0.07 -24.46 -30.02
C SER A 34 -1.59 -24.39 -30.16
N ASP A 35 -2.10 -24.96 -31.25
CA ASP A 35 -3.55 -24.99 -31.51
C ASP A 35 -4.21 -26.18 -30.79
N ASP A 36 -3.42 -26.98 -30.06
CA ASP A 36 -3.85 -28.12 -29.26
C ASP A 36 -4.44 -27.64 -27.93
N LYS A 37 -5.72 -27.92 -27.73
CA LYS A 37 -6.48 -27.40 -26.59
C LYS A 37 -7.67 -28.28 -26.29
N TYR A 38 -8.29 -28.01 -25.15
CA TYR A 38 -9.54 -28.67 -24.81
C TYR A 38 -10.71 -28.04 -25.58
N TYR A 39 -11.51 -28.90 -26.19
CA TYR A 39 -12.75 -28.56 -26.88
C TYR A 39 -13.93 -29.20 -26.18
N MET A 40 -15.07 -28.51 -26.24
CA MET A 40 -16.39 -29.05 -25.90
C MET A 40 -16.95 -29.76 -27.13
N VAL A 41 -17.01 -31.09 -27.07
CA VAL A 41 -17.64 -31.93 -28.09
C VAL A 41 -19.07 -32.21 -27.68
N VAL A 42 -20.03 -31.67 -28.41
CA VAL A 42 -21.46 -31.84 -28.16
C VAL A 42 -21.96 -33.03 -28.96
N ILE A 43 -22.45 -34.04 -28.27
CA ILE A 43 -23.00 -35.27 -28.84
C ILE A 43 -24.52 -35.24 -28.69
N ASN A 44 -25.24 -35.61 -29.77
CA ASN A 44 -26.66 -35.92 -29.70
C ASN A 44 -26.80 -37.37 -29.20
N ASN A 45 -27.48 -37.55 -28.08
CA ASN A 45 -27.71 -38.88 -27.53
C ASN A 45 -28.68 -39.64 -28.46
N ASP A 46 -28.33 -40.85 -28.87
CA ASP A 46 -29.19 -41.65 -29.75
C ASP A 46 -30.52 -41.96 -29.04
N SER A 47 -31.62 -41.45 -29.60
CA SER A 47 -32.99 -41.59 -29.09
C SER A 47 -33.77 -42.53 -30.00
N THR A 48 -33.32 -43.78 -30.11
CA THR A 48 -34.10 -44.84 -30.71
C THR A 48 -34.72 -45.72 -29.61
N ASP A 49 -36.03 -45.52 -29.42
CA ASP A 49 -37.01 -46.24 -28.57
C ASP A 49 -37.28 -45.79 -27.11
N LYS A 50 -38.57 -45.49 -26.84
CA LYS A 50 -39.09 -44.85 -25.61
C LYS A 50 -39.71 -45.84 -24.60
N THR A 51 -38.96 -46.84 -24.13
CA THR A 51 -39.41 -47.67 -22.98
C THR A 51 -38.31 -47.94 -21.96
N HIS A 52 -38.69 -48.28 -20.73
CA HIS A 52 -37.85 -48.28 -19.51
C HIS A 52 -36.48 -48.98 -19.69
N GLY A 53 -35.40 -48.18 -19.62
CA GLY A 53 -33.98 -48.60 -19.79
C GLY A 53 -33.03 -47.41 -20.07
N LYS A 54 -33.59 -46.31 -20.58
CA LYS A 54 -32.96 -45.05 -21.05
C LYS A 54 -31.62 -44.63 -20.42
N ARG A 55 -31.46 -44.62 -19.08
CA ARG A 55 -30.24 -44.09 -18.44
C ARG A 55 -29.02 -44.99 -18.66
N GLN A 56 -29.22 -46.31 -18.72
CA GLN A 56 -28.12 -47.25 -18.92
C GLN A 56 -27.68 -47.28 -20.39
N GLU A 57 -28.63 -47.31 -21.32
CA GLU A 57 -28.37 -47.28 -22.77
C GLU A 57 -27.68 -45.98 -23.21
N THR A 58 -28.12 -44.83 -22.69
CA THR A 58 -27.44 -43.55 -22.95
C THR A 58 -26.03 -43.52 -22.39
N GLN A 59 -25.78 -44.11 -21.22
CA GLN A 59 -24.44 -44.19 -20.64
C GLN A 59 -23.52 -45.11 -21.47
N GLU A 60 -24.02 -46.26 -21.91
CA GLU A 60 -23.28 -47.20 -22.78
C GLU A 60 -22.93 -46.55 -24.13
N PHE A 61 -23.87 -45.81 -24.74
CA PHE A 61 -23.61 -45.02 -25.95
C PHE A 61 -22.57 -43.93 -25.73
N VAL A 62 -22.68 -43.14 -24.64
CA VAL A 62 -21.71 -42.09 -24.31
C VAL A 62 -20.33 -42.68 -24.08
N ASN A 63 -20.22 -43.81 -23.38
CA ASN A 63 -18.95 -44.50 -23.16
C ASN A 63 -18.34 -44.95 -24.50
N SER A 64 -19.14 -45.51 -25.41
CA SER A 64 -18.68 -45.86 -26.76
C SER A 64 -18.11 -44.66 -27.53
N MET A 65 -18.76 -43.49 -27.42
CA MET A 65 -18.27 -42.26 -28.07
C MET A 65 -16.97 -41.75 -27.42
N VAL A 66 -16.84 -41.87 -26.10
CA VAL A 66 -15.60 -41.54 -25.37
C VAL A 66 -14.47 -42.45 -25.84
N ASP A 67 -14.70 -43.75 -25.96
CA ASP A 67 -13.70 -44.72 -26.41
C ASP A 67 -13.26 -44.47 -27.86
N GLU A 68 -14.21 -44.17 -28.75
CA GLU A 68 -13.91 -43.87 -30.16
C GLU A 68 -13.04 -42.61 -30.28
N ILE A 69 -13.41 -41.53 -29.60
CA ILE A 69 -12.64 -40.28 -29.60
C ILE A 69 -11.28 -40.48 -28.90
N HIS A 70 -11.22 -41.24 -27.81
CA HIS A 70 -9.97 -41.58 -27.14
C HIS A 70 -9.00 -42.30 -28.09
N ASN A 71 -9.48 -43.32 -28.80
CA ASN A 71 -8.67 -44.07 -29.76
C ASN A 71 -8.17 -43.17 -30.91
N LEU A 72 -9.00 -42.21 -31.35
CA LEU A 72 -8.60 -41.21 -32.34
C LEU A 72 -7.50 -40.28 -31.80
N ILE A 73 -7.61 -39.83 -30.55
CA ILE A 73 -6.58 -39.01 -29.89
C ILE A 73 -5.27 -39.79 -29.78
N VAL A 74 -5.32 -41.01 -29.24
CA VAL A 74 -4.12 -41.84 -29.04
C VAL A 74 -3.47 -42.26 -30.37
N GLY A 75 -4.29 -42.59 -31.37
CA GLY A 75 -3.83 -42.98 -32.70
C GLY A 75 -3.22 -41.84 -33.52
N ASN A 76 -3.44 -40.58 -33.11
CA ASN A 76 -2.92 -39.40 -33.78
C ASN A 76 -2.04 -38.53 -32.86
N LYS A 77 -1.43 -39.10 -31.80
CA LYS A 77 -0.55 -38.36 -30.87
C LYS A 77 0.54 -37.56 -31.59
N ASP A 78 1.10 -38.10 -32.67
CA ASP A 78 2.16 -37.46 -33.46
C ASP A 78 1.68 -36.21 -34.23
N SER A 79 0.36 -35.96 -34.31
CA SER A 79 -0.20 -34.77 -34.94
C SER A 79 -0.24 -33.55 -34.00
N TYR A 80 0.12 -33.71 -32.73
CA TYR A 80 0.08 -32.66 -31.73
C TYR A 80 1.42 -31.91 -31.70
N SER A 81 1.34 -30.61 -31.53
CA SER A 81 2.47 -29.69 -31.41
C SER A 81 3.25 -29.85 -30.09
N ASP A 82 2.57 -30.26 -29.01
CA ASP A 82 3.17 -30.50 -27.70
C ASP A 82 2.88 -31.93 -27.23
N ILE A 83 3.79 -32.84 -27.57
CA ILE A 83 3.69 -34.27 -27.22
C ILE A 83 3.94 -34.48 -25.71
N GLU A 84 4.79 -33.66 -25.07
CA GLU A 84 5.09 -33.75 -23.62
C GLU A 84 3.84 -33.47 -22.77
N LYS A 85 2.89 -32.68 -23.30
CA LYS A 85 1.60 -32.42 -22.65
C LYS A 85 0.78 -33.68 -22.36
N PHE A 86 0.93 -34.74 -23.16
CA PHE A 86 0.22 -36.00 -22.93
C PHE A 86 0.67 -36.70 -21.65
N GLU A 87 1.98 -36.69 -21.39
CA GLU A 87 2.55 -37.24 -20.16
C GLU A 87 2.09 -36.41 -18.96
N GLU A 88 2.07 -35.08 -19.07
CA GLU A 88 1.57 -34.19 -18.01
C GLU A 88 0.07 -34.44 -17.68
N ILE A 89 -0.77 -34.65 -18.69
CA ILE A 89 -2.20 -34.93 -18.51
C ILE A 89 -2.39 -36.28 -17.78
N GLU A 90 -1.70 -37.33 -18.21
CA GLU A 90 -1.77 -38.66 -17.57
C GLU A 90 -1.20 -38.63 -16.15
N GLU A 91 -0.08 -37.94 -15.92
CA GLU A 91 0.52 -37.81 -14.59
C GLU A 91 -0.42 -37.09 -13.63
N ASN A 92 -0.99 -35.96 -14.04
CA ASN A 92 -1.94 -35.20 -13.22
C ASN A 92 -3.18 -36.03 -12.87
N ASP A 93 -3.78 -36.72 -13.84
CA ASP A 93 -4.93 -37.59 -13.61
C ASP A 93 -4.55 -38.76 -12.66
N SER A 94 -3.36 -39.35 -12.85
CA SER A 94 -2.87 -40.43 -11.99
C SER A 94 -2.56 -39.98 -10.56
N MET A 95 -2.01 -38.77 -10.37
CA MET A 95 -1.72 -38.19 -9.05
C MET A 95 -3.01 -37.88 -8.30
N LEU A 96 -4.03 -37.37 -8.98
CA LEU A 96 -5.35 -37.11 -8.41
C LEU A 96 -6.04 -38.43 -8.02
N LYS A 97 -5.92 -39.49 -8.84
CA LYS A 97 -6.43 -40.84 -8.53
C LYS A 97 -5.68 -41.50 -7.37
N LYS A 98 -4.37 -41.24 -7.19
CA LYS A 98 -3.55 -41.78 -6.08
C LYS A 98 -3.78 -41.07 -4.73
N ARG A 99 -4.20 -39.80 -4.71
CA ARG A 99 -4.58 -39.03 -3.48
C ARG A 99 -5.94 -39.42 -2.89
N SER A 100 -6.30 -40.70 -2.97
CA SER A 100 -7.66 -41.25 -2.77
C SER A 100 -8.34 -40.98 -1.41
N GLU A 101 -7.68 -40.34 -0.43
CA GLU A 101 -8.29 -39.96 0.85
C GLU A 101 -8.74 -38.48 0.92
N GLU A 102 -8.21 -37.56 0.10
CA GLU A 102 -8.55 -36.12 0.19
C GLU A 102 -9.38 -35.59 -0.99
N ILE A 103 -9.30 -36.21 -2.18
CA ILE A 103 -10.01 -35.74 -3.37
C ILE A 103 -11.07 -36.77 -3.77
N LYS A 104 -12.34 -36.41 -3.62
CA LYS A 104 -13.48 -37.23 -4.02
C LYS A 104 -14.19 -36.60 -5.21
N TYR A 105 -14.07 -37.22 -6.39
CA TYR A 105 -14.87 -36.83 -7.54
C TYR A 105 -16.36 -37.08 -7.26
N LEU A 106 -17.19 -36.09 -7.60
CA LEU A 106 -18.65 -36.17 -7.43
C LEU A 106 -19.35 -36.81 -8.63
N LYS A 107 -18.60 -37.11 -9.70
CA LYS A 107 -19.05 -37.80 -10.91
C LYS A 107 -17.97 -38.79 -11.35
N ASP A 108 -18.41 -39.86 -12.00
CA ASP A 108 -17.53 -40.77 -12.73
C ASP A 108 -17.23 -40.16 -14.11
N TYR A 109 -15.95 -39.99 -14.41
CA TYR A 109 -15.47 -39.41 -15.68
C TYR A 109 -14.90 -40.48 -16.62
N GLY A 110 -14.93 -41.75 -16.24
CA GLY A 110 -14.35 -42.85 -17.02
C GLY A 110 -12.83 -42.93 -16.94
N ASP A 111 -12.26 -43.79 -17.78
CA ASP A 111 -10.84 -44.17 -17.71
C ASP A 111 -9.92 -43.31 -18.58
N SER A 112 -10.47 -42.55 -19.52
CA SER A 112 -9.70 -41.70 -20.42
C SER A 112 -9.32 -40.37 -19.76
N SER A 113 -8.02 -40.06 -19.70
CA SER A 113 -7.51 -38.77 -19.22
C SER A 113 -7.66 -37.64 -20.25
N TYR A 114 -7.96 -37.96 -21.51
CA TYR A 114 -7.95 -37.00 -22.63
C TYR A 114 -9.34 -36.57 -23.10
N VAL A 115 -10.37 -37.38 -22.82
CA VAL A 115 -11.75 -37.12 -23.20
C VAL A 115 -12.69 -37.73 -22.19
N TYR A 116 -13.63 -36.94 -21.67
CA TYR A 116 -14.57 -37.38 -20.64
C TYR A 116 -15.86 -36.54 -20.64
N PRO A 117 -17.00 -37.08 -20.16
CA PRO A 117 -18.26 -36.35 -20.12
C PRO A 117 -18.32 -35.34 -18.95
N ILE A 118 -18.63 -34.08 -19.23
CA ILE A 118 -18.75 -33.03 -18.20
C ILE A 118 -20.21 -32.69 -17.86
N ALA A 119 -21.11 -32.84 -18.83
CA ALA A 119 -22.53 -32.63 -18.68
C ALA A 119 -23.33 -33.56 -19.61
N SER A 120 -24.47 -34.05 -19.14
CA SER A 120 -25.36 -34.89 -19.95
C SER A 120 -26.82 -34.68 -19.52
N ASN A 121 -27.73 -34.69 -20.49
CA ASN A 121 -29.18 -34.75 -20.29
C ASN A 121 -29.79 -35.77 -21.27
N ASP A 122 -31.11 -35.88 -21.31
CA ASP A 122 -31.80 -36.86 -22.18
C ASP A 122 -31.54 -36.68 -23.69
N GLU A 123 -31.12 -35.50 -24.14
CA GLU A 123 -30.96 -35.18 -25.57
C GLU A 123 -29.50 -35.06 -25.99
N LYS A 124 -28.63 -34.55 -25.11
CA LYS A 124 -27.24 -34.22 -25.45
C LYS A 124 -26.28 -34.54 -24.32
N THR A 125 -25.06 -34.89 -24.72
CA THR A 125 -23.91 -35.03 -23.84
C THR A 125 -22.80 -34.10 -24.30
N ILE A 126 -22.14 -33.41 -23.38
CA ILE A 126 -20.97 -32.58 -23.64
C ILE A 126 -19.75 -33.33 -23.11
N LEU A 127 -18.87 -33.72 -24.01
CA LEU A 127 -17.54 -34.21 -23.67
C LEU A 127 -16.55 -33.04 -23.68
N TYR A 128 -15.54 -33.13 -22.83
CA TYR A 128 -14.39 -32.23 -22.84
C TYR A 128 -13.19 -33.03 -23.31
N ALA A 129 -12.61 -32.67 -24.46
CA ALA A 129 -11.61 -33.47 -25.16
C ALA A 129 -10.39 -32.62 -25.54
N TYR A 130 -9.17 -33.12 -25.28
CA TYR A 130 -7.93 -32.47 -25.70
C TYR A 130 -7.58 -32.83 -27.14
N LEU A 131 -7.79 -31.90 -28.08
CA LEU A 131 -7.73 -32.15 -29.51
C LEU A 131 -6.69 -31.24 -30.19
N SER A 132 -6.03 -31.78 -31.21
CA SER A 132 -5.33 -30.99 -32.22
C SER A 132 -6.30 -30.37 -33.22
N SER A 133 -5.88 -29.35 -33.96
CA SER A 133 -6.74 -28.71 -34.96
C SER A 133 -7.21 -29.65 -36.07
N ASP A 134 -6.37 -30.58 -36.50
CA ASP A 134 -6.71 -31.58 -37.52
C ASP A 134 -7.72 -32.61 -36.98
N LEU A 135 -7.53 -33.06 -35.74
CA LEU A 135 -8.42 -34.02 -35.11
C LEU A 135 -9.77 -33.40 -34.76
N LYS A 136 -9.78 -32.11 -34.41
CA LYS A 136 -11.00 -31.33 -34.17
C LYS A 136 -11.92 -31.29 -35.39
N GLU A 137 -11.39 -31.06 -36.60
CA GLU A 137 -12.23 -31.12 -37.82
C GLU A 137 -12.67 -32.56 -38.13
N THR A 138 -11.82 -33.56 -37.86
CA THR A 138 -12.18 -34.98 -38.02
C THR A 138 -13.34 -35.39 -37.10
N ILE A 139 -13.27 -35.02 -35.82
CA ILE A 139 -14.29 -35.35 -34.81
C ILE A 139 -15.61 -34.63 -35.11
N LYS A 140 -15.55 -33.42 -35.66
CA LYS A 140 -16.73 -32.65 -36.02
C LYS A 140 -17.57 -33.31 -37.11
N ASP A 141 -16.97 -34.14 -37.96
CA ASP A 141 -17.65 -34.87 -39.03
C ASP A 141 -18.15 -36.27 -38.59
N MET A 142 -17.90 -36.68 -37.34
CA MET A 142 -18.37 -37.97 -36.81
C MET A 142 -19.90 -38.02 -36.68
N PRO A 143 -20.52 -39.19 -36.91
CA PRO A 143 -21.95 -39.39 -36.62
C PRO A 143 -22.29 -38.98 -35.19
N ASN A 144 -23.45 -38.37 -34.99
CA ASN A 144 -23.97 -37.92 -33.69
C ASN A 144 -23.18 -36.78 -33.01
N VAL A 145 -22.07 -36.29 -33.57
CA VAL A 145 -21.43 -35.05 -33.11
C VAL A 145 -22.18 -33.85 -33.68
N ALA A 146 -22.77 -33.06 -32.78
CA ALA A 146 -23.53 -31.87 -33.13
C ALA A 146 -22.66 -30.62 -33.28
N ALA A 147 -21.59 -30.50 -32.48
CA ALA A 147 -20.66 -29.38 -32.52
C ALA A 147 -19.34 -29.69 -31.80
N VAL A 148 -18.26 -29.02 -32.22
CA VAL A 148 -16.97 -28.99 -31.52
C VAL A 148 -16.57 -27.54 -31.33
N ASN A 149 -16.66 -27.05 -30.09
CA ASN A 149 -16.50 -25.64 -29.75
C ASN A 149 -15.40 -25.43 -28.71
N LEU A 150 -14.82 -24.24 -28.68
CA LEU A 150 -13.97 -23.86 -27.55
C LEU A 150 -14.82 -23.46 -26.35
N PRO A 151 -14.39 -23.80 -25.12
CA PRO A 151 -15.01 -23.26 -23.93
C PRO A 151 -14.88 -21.73 -23.93
N THR A 152 -15.98 -21.03 -23.65
CA THR A 152 -15.93 -19.60 -23.40
C THR A 152 -15.21 -19.39 -22.07
N GLN A 153 -14.12 -18.63 -22.10
CA GLN A 153 -13.50 -18.16 -20.86
C GLN A 153 -14.35 -17.02 -20.32
N TYR A 154 -14.82 -17.17 -19.09
CA TYR A 154 -15.48 -16.11 -18.35
C TYR A 154 -14.45 -15.44 -17.44
N GLU A 155 -14.46 -14.12 -17.41
CA GLU A 155 -13.80 -13.34 -16.38
C GLU A 155 -14.84 -12.97 -15.32
N PRO A 156 -14.47 -12.79 -14.05
CA PRO A 156 -15.38 -12.27 -13.04
C PRO A 156 -15.97 -10.93 -13.52
N ASP A 157 -17.31 -10.79 -13.44
CA ASP A 157 -17.97 -9.52 -13.73
C ASP A 157 -17.45 -8.45 -12.76
N SER A 158 -16.55 -7.59 -13.25
CA SER A 158 -15.93 -6.45 -12.56
C SER A 158 -15.49 -6.70 -11.10
N VAL A 159 -14.28 -7.23 -10.92
CA VAL A 159 -13.44 -6.69 -9.83
C VAL A 159 -12.91 -5.39 -10.40
N THR A 160 -13.46 -4.25 -9.97
CA THR A 160 -12.91 -2.94 -10.31
C THR A 160 -11.40 -3.00 -10.09
N ASP A 161 -10.61 -2.60 -11.08
CA ASP A 161 -9.15 -2.71 -11.08
C ASP A 161 -8.49 -1.67 -10.15
N TYR A 162 -9.04 -1.55 -8.93
CA TYR A 162 -8.54 -0.66 -7.88
C TYR A 162 -7.07 -0.95 -7.60
N GLU A 163 -6.63 -2.20 -7.71
CA GLU A 163 -5.23 -2.55 -7.50
C GLU A 163 -4.30 -1.89 -8.51
N ASN A 164 -4.56 -1.98 -9.82
CA ASN A 164 -3.68 -1.32 -10.80
C ASN A 164 -3.78 0.20 -10.68
N GLU A 165 -4.97 0.77 -10.46
CA GLU A 165 -5.13 2.21 -10.25
C GLU A 165 -4.34 2.71 -9.03
N ILE A 166 -4.42 2.00 -7.90
CA ILE A 166 -3.68 2.35 -6.69
C ILE A 166 -2.18 2.16 -6.91
N LYS A 167 -1.72 1.10 -7.59
CA LYS A 167 -0.29 0.93 -7.93
C LYS A 167 0.20 2.06 -8.82
N GLU A 168 -0.62 2.50 -9.77
CA GLU A 168 -0.31 3.64 -10.62
C GLU A 168 -0.25 4.96 -9.83
N GLU A 169 -1.15 5.16 -8.86
CA GLU A 169 -1.16 6.35 -8.01
C GLU A 169 0.04 6.38 -7.05
N THR A 170 0.27 5.27 -6.35
CA THR A 170 1.17 5.19 -5.20
C THR A 170 2.59 4.76 -5.55
N LYS A 171 2.75 4.06 -6.67
CA LYS A 171 3.99 3.39 -7.09
C LYS A 171 4.48 2.30 -6.14
N TRP A 172 3.58 1.78 -5.30
CA TRP A 172 3.89 0.60 -4.51
C TRP A 172 4.13 -0.60 -5.44
N SER A 173 5.14 -1.39 -5.11
CA SER A 173 5.48 -2.64 -5.79
C SER A 173 4.31 -3.63 -5.76
N ASP A 174 3.61 -3.72 -4.63
CA ASP A 174 2.40 -4.49 -4.48
C ASP A 174 1.50 -3.93 -3.35
N ILE A 175 0.22 -4.30 -3.33
CA ILE A 175 -0.79 -3.76 -2.41
C ILE A 175 -1.27 -4.84 -1.44
N LYS A 176 -1.59 -4.43 -0.21
CA LYS A 176 -2.48 -5.17 0.68
C LYS A 176 -3.69 -4.34 1.04
N ILE A 177 -4.81 -5.04 1.22
CA ILE A 177 -6.14 -4.48 1.44
C ILE A 177 -6.68 -5.07 2.73
N ASN A 178 -7.09 -4.20 3.67
CA ASN A 178 -7.84 -4.57 4.86
C ASN A 178 -9.21 -3.89 4.83
N GLU A 179 -10.22 -4.60 4.32
CA GLU A 179 -11.58 -4.10 4.04
C GLU A 179 -12.37 -3.62 5.28
N LYS A 180 -11.96 -4.04 6.48
CA LYS A 180 -12.65 -3.71 7.75
C LYS A 180 -11.68 -3.16 8.76
N SER A 181 -11.06 -2.05 8.40
CA SER A 181 -10.09 -1.37 9.25
C SER A 181 -10.75 -0.35 10.20
N PRO A 182 -10.15 -0.09 11.36
CA PRO A 182 -10.45 1.09 12.16
C PRO A 182 -10.33 2.40 11.37
N LEU A 183 -11.14 3.40 11.73
CA LEU A 183 -11.20 4.70 11.05
C LEU A 183 -9.83 5.38 10.91
N HIS A 184 -8.95 5.26 11.91
CA HIS A 184 -7.63 5.89 11.86
C HIS A 184 -6.73 5.33 10.76
N LEU A 185 -6.94 4.08 10.33
CA LEU A 185 -6.21 3.45 9.22
C LEU A 185 -6.84 3.82 7.87
N SER A 186 -8.15 3.66 7.73
CA SER A 186 -8.82 4.00 6.46
C SER A 186 -8.64 5.47 6.11
N LEU A 187 -8.64 6.37 7.10
CA LEU A 187 -8.53 7.81 6.89
C LEU A 187 -7.17 8.27 6.35
N ILE A 188 -6.08 7.57 6.68
CA ILE A 188 -4.74 7.88 6.16
C ILE A 188 -4.44 7.24 4.80
N SER A 189 -5.33 6.38 4.29
CA SER A 189 -5.20 5.67 3.00
C SER A 189 -6.24 6.09 1.97
N GLN A 190 -6.71 7.33 2.06
CA GLN A 190 -7.56 7.98 1.07
C GLN A 190 -7.47 9.49 1.20
N GLY A 191 -7.87 10.20 0.14
CA GLY A 191 -8.05 11.64 0.18
C GLY A 191 -9.25 12.02 1.04
N LYS A 192 -9.45 13.33 1.20
CA LYS A 192 -10.51 13.81 2.08
C LYS A 192 -11.91 13.40 1.59
N PHE A 193 -12.63 12.63 2.40
CA PHE A 193 -14.00 12.19 2.13
C PHE A 193 -14.99 13.35 2.04
N ASN A 194 -15.87 13.33 1.04
CA ASN A 194 -16.97 14.26 0.88
C ASN A 194 -18.25 13.52 0.47
N LYS A 195 -19.29 13.61 1.32
CA LYS A 195 -20.62 13.00 1.11
C LYS A 195 -21.38 13.56 -0.09
N GLU A 196 -20.98 14.71 -0.60
CA GLU A 196 -21.56 15.29 -1.82
C GLU A 196 -20.98 14.67 -3.10
N LEU A 197 -19.79 14.05 -2.99
CA LEU A 197 -19.08 13.45 -4.13
C LEU A 197 -19.25 11.93 -4.17
N ILE A 198 -19.37 11.28 -3.03
CA ILE A 198 -19.53 9.82 -2.91
C ILE A 198 -20.57 9.47 -1.86
N ASP A 199 -21.24 8.32 -2.05
CA ASP A 199 -22.37 7.91 -1.21
C ASP A 199 -21.95 7.29 0.13
N GLU A 200 -21.14 6.23 0.11
CA GLU A 200 -20.71 5.50 1.31
C GLU A 200 -19.21 5.60 1.57
N TYR A 201 -18.83 5.96 2.80
CA TYR A 201 -17.42 5.99 3.23
C TYR A 201 -16.77 4.61 3.13
N ASP A 202 -15.62 4.56 2.47
CA ASP A 202 -14.78 3.37 2.38
C ASP A 202 -13.89 3.23 3.63
N ASN A 203 -14.20 2.24 4.46
CA ASN A 203 -13.48 1.91 5.69
C ASN A 203 -12.32 0.91 5.47
N THR A 204 -11.85 0.81 4.23
CA THR A 204 -10.72 -0.05 3.84
C THR A 204 -9.39 0.67 4.06
N TYR A 205 -8.42 -0.06 4.64
CA TYR A 205 -7.03 0.38 4.69
C TYR A 205 -6.25 -0.24 3.53
N TYR A 206 -5.80 0.61 2.61
CA TYR A 206 -4.92 0.25 1.48
C TYR A 206 -3.49 0.63 1.82
N TYR A 207 -2.56 -0.29 1.70
CA TYR A 207 -1.17 -0.07 2.11
C TYR A 207 -0.19 -0.91 1.28
N PRO A 208 1.09 -0.51 1.18
CA PRO A 208 2.07 -1.29 0.44
C PRO A 208 2.27 -2.65 1.10
N SER A 209 2.42 -3.70 0.30
CA SER A 209 2.61 -5.06 0.82
C SER A 209 3.89 -5.23 1.65
N SER A 210 4.87 -4.35 1.47
CA SER A 210 6.08 -4.27 2.28
C SER A 210 5.75 -3.95 3.75
N ALA A 211 4.73 -3.12 4.01
CA ALA A 211 4.14 -2.89 5.34
C ALA A 211 5.14 -2.63 6.49
N GLY A 212 6.26 -1.97 6.20
CA GLY A 212 7.31 -1.68 7.18
C GLY A 212 8.33 -2.80 7.40
N LYS A 213 8.27 -3.89 6.63
CA LYS A 213 9.20 -5.02 6.75
C LYS A 213 10.66 -4.55 6.73
N ASP A 214 11.46 -5.14 7.63
CA ASP A 214 12.88 -4.82 7.84
C ASP A 214 13.16 -3.40 8.36
N ILE A 215 12.14 -2.65 8.80
CA ILE A 215 12.31 -1.36 9.49
C ILE A 215 12.07 -1.54 10.99
N ASP A 216 12.92 -0.92 11.79
CA ASP A 216 12.85 -0.92 13.26
C ASP A 216 12.12 0.31 13.74
N ILE A 217 11.02 0.12 14.47
CA ILE A 217 10.33 1.19 15.19
C ILE A 217 10.68 1.05 16.68
N PHE A 218 11.47 1.98 17.20
CA PHE A 218 11.78 2.10 18.62
C PHE A 218 10.72 2.97 19.30
N VAL A 219 9.95 2.38 20.21
CA VAL A 219 8.90 3.06 20.98
C VAL A 219 9.44 3.29 22.39
N PHE A 220 9.62 4.55 22.76
CA PHE A 220 10.06 4.93 24.11
C PHE A 220 8.85 5.25 24.96
N ASP A 221 8.52 4.39 25.92
CA ASP A 221 7.28 4.51 26.68
C ASP A 221 7.29 3.70 28.00
N ALA A 222 6.15 3.63 28.66
CA ALA A 222 5.90 3.13 30.01
C ALA A 222 5.71 1.62 30.16
N GLY A 223 5.44 0.88 29.10
CA GLY A 223 5.17 -0.55 29.22
C GLY A 223 4.64 -1.20 27.95
N PHE A 224 4.94 -2.48 27.80
CA PHE A 224 4.76 -3.24 26.57
C PHE A 224 4.37 -4.69 26.88
N ASN A 225 3.37 -5.19 26.17
CA ASN A 225 3.01 -6.61 26.18
C ASN A 225 2.83 -7.11 24.74
N PHE A 226 3.89 -7.72 24.23
CA PHE A 226 3.98 -8.31 22.90
C PHE A 226 3.50 -9.77 22.85
N LYS A 227 2.81 -10.25 23.89
CA LYS A 227 2.13 -11.55 23.90
C LYS A 227 0.72 -11.48 23.30
N HIS A 228 0.16 -10.27 23.18
CA HIS A 228 -1.17 -10.07 22.58
C HIS A 228 -1.20 -10.47 21.10
N LYS A 229 -2.38 -10.87 20.60
CA LYS A 229 -2.59 -11.33 19.21
C LYS A 229 -2.24 -10.28 18.14
N GLU A 230 -2.21 -9.00 18.49
CA GLU A 230 -1.73 -7.92 17.60
C GLU A 230 -0.25 -8.08 17.22
N PHE A 231 0.52 -8.86 17.97
CA PHE A 231 1.96 -9.06 17.77
C PHE A 231 2.33 -10.53 17.48
N LYS A 232 1.36 -11.34 17.03
CA LYS A 232 1.53 -12.79 16.82
C LYS A 232 2.34 -13.17 15.57
N ASN A 233 2.50 -12.26 14.61
CA ASN A 233 3.19 -12.48 13.33
C ASN A 233 4.72 -12.44 13.45
N LYS A 234 5.27 -13.22 14.40
CA LYS A 234 6.70 -13.24 14.76
C LYS A 234 7.58 -13.94 13.74
N ASP A 235 6.98 -14.67 12.80
CA ASP A 235 7.63 -15.26 11.64
C ASP A 235 8.00 -14.21 10.58
N GLU A 236 7.31 -13.06 10.57
CA GLU A 236 7.56 -11.98 9.60
C GLU A 236 8.40 -10.82 10.16
N ARG A 237 8.49 -10.70 11.49
CA ARG A 237 9.10 -9.55 12.18
C ARG A 237 9.47 -9.84 13.64
N THR A 238 10.18 -8.91 14.26
CA THR A 238 10.55 -8.94 15.69
C THR A 238 9.71 -7.97 16.52
N THR A 239 9.18 -8.43 17.65
CA THR A 239 8.52 -7.56 18.65
C THR A 239 9.08 -7.89 20.04
N LYS A 240 9.77 -6.93 20.66
CA LYS A 240 10.33 -7.15 22.01
C LYS A 240 10.68 -5.88 22.78
N CYS A 241 10.63 -5.99 24.10
CA CYS A 241 11.33 -5.11 25.02
C CYS A 241 12.83 -5.31 24.89
N VAL A 242 13.57 -4.23 24.69
CA VAL A 242 15.02 -4.30 24.47
C VAL A 242 15.84 -3.74 25.62
N VAL A 243 15.28 -2.81 26.37
CA VAL A 243 15.97 -2.14 27.48
C VAL A 243 14.96 -1.57 28.46
N GLN A 244 15.33 -1.52 29.74
CA GLN A 244 14.61 -0.79 30.76
C GLN A 244 15.52 0.27 31.39
N VAL A 245 15.08 1.52 31.36
CA VAL A 245 15.73 2.67 31.99
C VAL A 245 14.98 2.98 33.27
N LEU A 246 15.66 2.80 34.40
CA LEU A 246 15.12 3.06 35.74
C LEU A 246 15.01 4.56 36.02
N GLU A 247 14.22 4.94 37.03
CA GLU A 247 13.98 6.35 37.43
C GLU A 247 15.25 7.18 37.66
N ASN A 248 16.37 6.52 38.01
CA ASN A 248 17.66 7.17 38.23
C ASN A 248 18.59 7.13 37.00
N GLY A 249 18.07 6.89 35.81
CA GLY A 249 18.81 6.81 34.55
C GLY A 249 19.64 5.54 34.37
N LYS A 250 19.57 4.57 35.30
CA LYS A 250 20.31 3.31 35.18
C LYS A 250 19.63 2.39 34.17
N ILE A 251 20.46 1.77 33.34
CA ILE A 251 20.02 0.85 32.30
C ILE A 251 20.13 -0.59 32.81
N ILE A 252 19.06 -1.36 32.64
CA ILE A 252 19.02 -2.80 32.92
C ILE A 252 18.39 -3.55 31.74
N GLU A 253 18.70 -4.85 31.65
CA GLU A 253 18.00 -5.74 30.75
C GLU A 253 16.55 -5.96 31.24
N PRO A 254 15.56 -5.99 30.34
CA PRO A 254 14.20 -6.35 30.71
C PRO A 254 14.15 -7.77 31.28
N LEU A 255 13.37 -7.99 32.34
CA LEU A 255 13.17 -9.32 32.91
C LEU A 255 12.53 -10.32 31.92
N ASN A 256 11.80 -9.79 30.93
CA ASN A 256 11.19 -10.57 29.86
C ASN A 256 11.15 -9.72 28.58
N GLU A 257 11.58 -10.31 27.46
CA GLU A 257 11.62 -9.63 26.16
C GLU A 257 10.22 -9.45 25.54
N GLU A 258 9.23 -10.28 25.86
CA GLU A 258 7.87 -10.14 25.31
C GLU A 258 6.97 -9.26 26.18
N PHE A 259 7.41 -8.90 27.38
CA PHE A 259 6.59 -8.27 28.40
C PHE A 259 7.44 -7.47 29.40
N CYS A 260 7.28 -6.15 29.43
CA CYS A 260 7.98 -5.29 30.38
C CYS A 260 7.13 -4.06 30.72
N TYR A 261 7.13 -3.63 31.99
CA TYR A 261 6.25 -2.57 32.47
C TYR A 261 6.94 -1.69 33.51
N SER A 262 6.63 -0.39 33.49
CA SER A 262 7.05 0.54 34.52
C SER A 262 6.30 0.25 35.82
N THR A 263 7.01 0.39 36.94
CA THR A 263 6.42 0.31 38.28
C THR A 263 5.89 1.67 38.78
N LYS A 264 6.08 2.75 38.00
CA LYS A 264 5.84 4.15 38.42
C LYS A 264 4.73 4.85 37.66
N ILE A 265 4.60 4.59 36.37
CA ILE A 265 3.61 5.23 35.48
C ILE A 265 2.65 4.18 34.92
N HIS A 266 1.51 4.64 34.38
CA HIS A 266 0.49 3.76 33.81
C HIS A 266 1.07 2.87 32.71
N GLY A 267 1.19 1.58 33.00
CA GLY A 267 1.93 0.64 32.18
C GLY A 267 1.36 0.35 30.78
N ILE A 268 0.11 0.73 30.49
CA ILE A 268 -0.56 0.35 29.24
C ILE A 268 -0.27 1.28 28.05
N HIS A 269 0.20 2.50 28.29
CA HIS A 269 0.35 3.51 27.22
C HIS A 269 1.31 3.05 26.11
N GLY A 270 2.42 2.38 26.46
CA GLY A 270 3.40 1.94 25.48
C GLY A 270 2.90 0.82 24.57
N VAL A 271 2.08 -0.11 25.09
CA VAL A 271 1.48 -1.17 24.28
C VAL A 271 0.41 -0.61 23.35
N GLU A 272 -0.35 0.40 23.78
CA GLU A 272 -1.29 1.14 22.93
C GLU A 272 -0.56 1.84 21.78
N VAL A 273 0.51 2.59 22.08
CA VAL A 273 1.36 3.28 21.08
C VAL A 273 1.98 2.29 20.10
N ALA A 274 2.55 1.19 20.59
CA ALA A 274 3.14 0.14 19.77
C ALA A 274 2.09 -0.54 18.86
N THR A 275 0.86 -0.72 19.36
CA THR A 275 -0.24 -1.29 18.59
C THR A 275 -0.66 -0.36 17.45
N VAL A 276 -0.71 0.95 17.68
CA VAL A 276 -1.00 1.92 16.60
C VAL A 276 0.13 1.96 15.56
N ALA A 277 1.39 1.87 15.98
CA ALA A 277 2.51 1.89 15.05
C ALA A 277 2.53 0.66 14.13
N GLY A 278 2.31 -0.55 14.70
CA GLY A 278 2.48 -1.79 13.94
C GLY A 278 1.75 -3.01 14.50
N GLY A 279 0.64 -2.85 15.22
CA GLY A 279 -0.29 -3.96 15.49
C GLY A 279 -0.81 -4.62 14.20
N LEU A 280 -1.13 -5.91 14.24
CA LEU A 280 -1.55 -6.68 13.08
C LEU A 280 -2.83 -6.15 12.43
N ASN A 281 -3.82 -5.75 13.24
CA ASN A 281 -5.13 -5.30 12.76
C ASN A 281 -5.36 -3.81 12.97
N SER A 282 -4.77 -3.23 14.03
CA SER A 282 -4.93 -1.82 14.41
C SER A 282 -3.72 -0.95 14.06
N GLY A 283 -2.64 -1.53 13.54
CA GLY A 283 -1.40 -0.82 13.25
C GLY A 283 -1.23 -0.40 11.79
N VAL A 284 -0.42 0.63 11.59
CA VAL A 284 -0.09 1.14 10.25
C VAL A 284 0.96 0.26 9.55
N ALA A 285 2.03 -0.12 10.24
CA ALA A 285 3.14 -0.88 9.66
C ALA A 285 3.23 -2.29 10.27
N ASN A 286 2.30 -3.17 9.91
CA ASN A 286 2.13 -4.46 10.59
C ASN A 286 3.27 -5.48 10.36
N LYS A 287 4.23 -5.21 9.46
CA LYS A 287 5.46 -6.00 9.29
C LYS A 287 6.72 -5.31 9.82
N ALA A 288 6.62 -4.11 10.39
CA ALA A 288 7.76 -3.47 11.04
C ALA A 288 8.16 -4.19 12.33
N ASN A 289 9.47 -4.23 12.60
CA ASN A 289 9.97 -4.64 13.90
C ASN A 289 9.58 -3.57 14.93
N ILE A 290 9.11 -3.99 16.10
CA ILE A 290 8.75 -3.08 17.19
C ILE A 290 9.64 -3.37 18.39
N TYR A 291 10.43 -2.37 18.79
CA TYR A 291 11.29 -2.45 19.97
C TYR A 291 10.78 -1.51 21.05
N GLY A 292 10.33 -2.09 22.16
CA GLY A 292 9.95 -1.36 23.36
C GLY A 292 11.18 -0.92 24.15
N VAL A 293 11.38 0.38 24.25
CA VAL A 293 12.37 1.03 25.11
C VAL A 293 11.64 1.51 26.35
N LEU A 294 11.68 0.72 27.41
CA LEU A 294 10.95 1.02 28.63
C LEU A 294 11.66 2.12 29.41
N ILE A 295 10.98 3.23 29.67
CA ILE A 295 11.44 4.30 30.55
C ILE A 295 10.51 4.36 31.77
N GLU A 296 11.05 4.28 32.98
CA GLU A 296 10.24 4.22 34.20
C GLU A 296 9.44 5.51 34.46
N ASP A 297 10.00 6.65 34.07
CA ASP A 297 9.36 7.97 34.09
C ASP A 297 9.85 8.85 32.93
N TYR A 298 8.99 9.79 32.51
CA TYR A 298 9.20 10.65 31.34
C TYR A 298 10.13 11.83 31.65
N THR A 299 11.42 11.56 31.75
CA THR A 299 12.47 12.58 31.91
C THR A 299 13.40 12.61 30.70
N ASN A 300 14.01 13.78 30.46
CA ASN A 300 15.06 13.92 29.44
C ASN A 300 16.24 12.99 29.73
N ALA A 301 16.64 12.85 31.01
CA ALA A 301 17.73 11.95 31.42
C ALA A 301 17.48 10.50 30.98
N ASN A 302 16.28 9.96 31.23
CA ASN A 302 15.96 8.59 30.85
C ASN A 302 15.82 8.42 29.34
N ALA A 303 15.25 9.42 28.64
CA ALA A 303 15.16 9.41 27.19
C ALA A 303 16.56 9.41 26.55
N ILE A 304 17.48 10.25 27.05
CA ILE A 304 18.88 10.30 26.61
C ILE A 304 19.58 8.95 26.86
N ALA A 305 19.47 8.39 28.07
CA ALA A 305 20.09 7.11 28.41
C ALA A 305 19.58 5.96 27.52
N GLY A 306 18.26 5.88 27.31
CA GLY A 306 17.66 4.90 26.41
C GLY A 306 18.12 5.09 24.95
N LEU A 307 18.19 6.33 24.48
CA LEU A 307 18.59 6.65 23.11
C LEU A 307 20.06 6.34 22.87
N GLU A 308 20.94 6.67 23.81
CA GLU A 308 22.37 6.35 23.74
C GLU A 308 22.58 4.83 23.73
N TYR A 309 21.84 4.08 24.56
CA TYR A 309 21.89 2.62 24.53
C TYR A 309 21.45 2.05 23.19
N VAL A 310 20.32 2.52 22.63
CA VAL A 310 19.87 2.07 21.31
C VAL A 310 20.91 2.39 20.25
N LYS A 311 21.45 3.62 20.23
CA LYS A 311 22.51 4.03 19.29
C LYS A 311 23.71 3.07 19.32
N ASN A 312 24.17 2.72 20.51
CA ASN A 312 25.40 1.95 20.68
C ASN A 312 25.23 0.44 20.49
N ASN A 313 24.01 -0.10 20.61
CA ASN A 313 23.79 -1.55 20.68
C ASN A 313 22.81 -2.11 19.64
N LEU A 314 21.84 -1.31 19.16
CA LEU A 314 20.71 -1.81 18.38
C LEU A 314 20.46 -1.03 17.08
N PHE A 315 20.97 0.19 16.98
CA PHE A 315 20.69 1.09 15.87
C PHE A 315 21.20 0.53 14.54
N ARG A 316 20.29 0.41 13.57
CA ARG A 316 20.59 0.08 12.18
C ARG A 316 20.46 1.35 11.31
N PRO A 317 21.57 1.94 10.85
CA PRO A 317 21.55 3.13 9.99
C PRO A 317 20.64 2.96 8.76
N GLY A 318 19.80 3.97 8.49
CA GLY A 318 18.82 3.96 7.39
C GLY A 318 17.63 3.02 7.57
N LYS A 319 17.49 2.34 8.73
CA LYS A 319 16.45 1.34 9.00
C LYS A 319 15.70 1.57 10.29
N ALA A 320 15.87 2.74 10.94
CA ALA A 320 15.30 3.01 12.27
C ALA A 320 14.36 4.23 12.28
N VAL A 321 13.22 4.04 12.92
CA VAL A 321 12.22 5.06 13.24
C VAL A 321 12.07 5.12 14.76
N PHE A 322 12.04 6.33 15.31
CA PHE A 322 11.94 6.58 16.75
C PHE A 322 10.64 7.31 17.05
N ASN A 323 9.89 6.81 18.02
CA ASN A 323 8.61 7.37 18.42
C ASN A 323 8.64 7.83 19.88
N PHE A 324 8.53 9.14 20.11
CA PHE A 324 8.43 9.79 21.41
C PHE A 324 6.99 10.29 21.65
N SER A 325 6.14 9.42 22.20
CA SER A 325 4.74 9.74 22.52
C SER A 325 4.56 10.45 23.88
N PHE A 326 5.57 11.24 24.28
CA PHE A 326 5.64 12.01 25.52
C PHE A 326 6.23 13.39 25.27
N GLY A 327 6.28 14.22 26.32
CA GLY A 327 7.05 15.46 26.36
C GLY A 327 6.46 16.50 27.31
N GLY A 328 7.20 17.59 27.54
CA GLY A 328 6.80 18.67 28.46
C GLY A 328 6.83 20.04 27.81
N PHE A 329 6.86 21.07 28.66
CA PHE A 329 7.23 22.43 28.28
C PHE A 329 8.42 22.84 29.15
N THR A 330 9.35 23.57 28.56
CA THR A 330 10.51 24.14 29.24
C THR A 330 10.74 25.55 28.73
N SER A 331 11.43 26.40 29.49
CA SER A 331 11.75 27.75 28.99
C SER A 331 12.66 27.65 27.76
N TYR A 332 12.46 28.50 26.76
CA TYR A 332 13.28 28.55 25.55
C TYR A 332 14.77 28.69 25.87
N LYS A 333 15.10 29.49 26.89
CA LYS A 333 16.48 29.62 27.38
C LYS A 333 17.05 28.27 27.82
N ASN A 334 16.33 27.51 28.65
CA ASN A 334 16.77 26.20 29.10
C ASN A 334 16.89 25.22 27.91
N PHE A 335 15.92 25.25 27.00
CA PHE A 335 15.93 24.42 25.80
C PHE A 335 17.17 24.66 24.90
N THR A 336 17.61 25.91 24.77
CA THR A 336 18.71 26.27 23.85
C THR A 336 20.09 26.37 24.50
N GLU A 337 20.17 26.65 25.80
CA GLU A 337 21.44 26.91 26.49
C GLU A 337 21.87 25.80 27.44
N ASN A 338 20.96 24.90 27.83
CA ASN A 338 21.30 23.83 28.75
C ASN A 338 21.99 22.67 28.02
N GLU A 339 23.17 22.29 28.52
CA GLU A 339 24.02 21.22 27.96
C GLU A 339 23.29 19.87 27.81
N GLU A 340 22.37 19.52 28.70
CA GLU A 340 21.61 18.27 28.58
C GLU A 340 20.66 18.26 27.38
N TYR A 341 20.02 19.40 27.07
CA TYR A 341 19.13 19.56 25.91
C TYR A 341 19.95 19.65 24.62
N ILE A 342 21.09 20.34 24.66
CA ILE A 342 22.05 20.42 23.55
C ILE A 342 22.55 19.01 23.21
N TYR A 343 22.97 18.23 24.21
CA TYR A 343 23.43 16.87 24.02
C TYR A 343 22.32 15.95 23.47
N PHE A 344 21.09 16.07 23.99
CA PHE A 344 19.97 15.29 23.50
C PHE A 344 19.68 15.58 22.02
N GLN A 345 19.60 16.86 21.64
CA GLN A 345 19.41 17.23 20.25
C GLN A 345 20.59 16.82 19.36
N GLN A 346 21.83 16.89 19.87
CA GLN A 346 23.01 16.41 19.14
C GLN A 346 22.89 14.91 18.84
N LEU A 347 22.48 14.10 19.82
CA LEU A 347 22.30 12.66 19.65
C LEU A 347 21.27 12.35 18.56
N ILE A 348 20.13 13.05 18.57
CA ILE A 348 19.08 12.95 17.54
C ILE A 348 19.61 13.34 16.17
N ASN A 349 20.34 14.47 16.08
CA ASN A 349 20.90 14.96 14.82
C ASN A 349 21.90 13.96 14.21
N GLU A 350 22.84 13.45 14.99
CA GLU A 350 23.84 12.48 14.53
C GLU A 350 23.18 11.20 14.01
N MET A 351 22.24 10.63 14.77
CA MET A 351 21.52 9.43 14.33
C MET A 351 20.65 9.69 13.10
N SER A 352 20.02 10.86 13.00
CA SER A 352 19.26 11.27 11.83
C SER A 352 20.17 11.40 10.60
N GLU A 353 21.38 11.95 10.73
CA GLU A 353 22.36 11.99 9.62
C GLU A 353 22.76 10.59 9.12
N GLU A 354 22.78 9.60 10.01
CA GLU A 354 22.98 8.18 9.68
C GLU A 354 21.70 7.48 9.17
N GLY A 355 20.58 8.19 9.12
CA GLY A 355 19.33 7.75 8.51
C GLY A 355 18.28 7.23 9.48
N ALA A 356 18.33 7.65 10.74
CA ALA A 356 17.19 7.54 11.65
C ALA A 356 16.12 8.60 11.31
N VAL A 357 14.87 8.27 11.62
CA VAL A 357 13.73 9.21 11.54
C VAL A 357 13.08 9.33 12.91
N PHE A 358 12.94 10.54 13.42
CA PHE A 358 12.38 10.80 14.77
C PHE A 358 11.01 11.46 14.68
N PHE A 359 10.08 11.00 15.52
CA PHE A 359 8.74 11.55 15.66
C PHE A 359 8.43 11.84 17.13
N SER A 360 7.68 12.91 17.37
CA SER A 360 7.11 13.17 18.69
C SER A 360 5.72 13.78 18.69
N SER A 361 5.10 13.73 19.86
CA SER A 361 3.76 14.25 20.10
C SER A 361 3.76 15.76 20.32
N ALA A 362 2.87 16.48 19.63
CA ALA A 362 2.73 17.93 19.83
C ALA A 362 2.22 18.28 21.24
N GLY A 363 1.50 17.37 21.90
CA GLY A 363 0.91 17.56 23.22
C GLY A 363 -0.59 17.82 23.20
N ASN A 364 -1.23 17.63 24.37
CA ASN A 364 -2.68 17.49 24.52
C ASN A 364 -3.32 18.64 25.33
N MET A 365 -2.76 19.84 25.28
CA MET A 365 -3.21 20.99 26.08
C MET A 365 -3.97 22.06 25.28
N GLY A 366 -4.04 21.95 23.96
CA GLY A 366 -4.71 22.94 23.12
C GLY A 366 -4.01 24.30 23.09
N VAL A 367 -2.70 24.33 23.28
CA VAL A 367 -1.89 25.55 23.34
C VAL A 367 -0.88 25.62 22.20
N ASN A 368 -0.30 26.81 21.98
CA ASN A 368 0.81 26.96 21.05
C ASN A 368 2.05 26.22 21.56
N THR A 369 2.76 25.49 20.70
CA THR A 369 4.02 24.80 21.04
C THR A 369 5.14 25.75 21.42
N TYR A 370 5.03 27.02 21.02
CA TYR A 370 5.84 28.12 21.55
C TYR A 370 4.93 29.21 22.12
N ASN A 371 5.05 29.48 23.43
CA ASN A 371 4.33 30.54 24.10
C ASN A 371 5.17 31.84 24.08
N GLU A 372 4.76 32.82 23.29
CA GLU A 372 5.51 34.09 23.16
C GLU A 372 5.59 34.90 24.48
N THR A 373 4.65 34.69 25.41
CA THR A 373 4.62 35.44 26.70
C THR A 373 5.51 34.82 27.75
N THR A 374 5.41 33.51 27.96
CA THR A 374 6.23 32.81 28.96
C THR A 374 7.59 32.38 28.39
N THR A 375 7.74 32.44 27.06
CA THR A 375 8.86 31.86 26.30
C THR A 375 9.00 30.35 26.50
N ASP A 376 7.94 29.66 26.92
CA ASP A 376 7.97 28.21 27.03
C ASP A 376 7.86 27.56 25.65
N ILE A 377 8.60 26.48 25.46
CA ILE A 377 8.66 25.70 24.23
C ILE A 377 8.41 24.22 24.52
N LYS A 378 7.74 23.54 23.58
CA LYS A 378 7.39 22.12 23.68
C LYS A 378 8.60 21.24 23.37
N ASP A 379 9.05 20.45 24.34
CA ASP A 379 10.07 19.41 24.13
C ASP A 379 9.43 18.01 24.07
N PRO A 380 10.02 17.04 23.34
CA PRO A 380 11.09 17.19 22.34
C PRO A 380 10.59 17.69 20.96
N CYS A 381 9.27 17.86 20.76
CA CYS A 381 8.62 18.34 19.52
C CYS A 381 9.29 19.52 18.80
N SER A 382 9.93 20.45 19.52
CA SER A 382 10.63 21.58 18.90
C SER A 382 12.11 21.34 18.55
N PHE A 383 12.60 20.10 18.67
CA PHE A 383 13.96 19.77 18.27
C PHE A 383 14.13 19.75 16.76
N LYS A 384 15.33 20.11 16.30
CA LYS A 384 15.71 19.91 14.89
C LYS A 384 15.82 18.42 14.60
N ASN A 385 15.52 18.04 13.34
CA ASN A 385 15.52 16.66 12.89
C ASN A 385 14.59 15.74 13.70
N GLU A 386 13.50 16.31 14.18
CA GLU A 386 12.37 15.60 14.78
C GLU A 386 11.10 16.06 14.06
N ILE A 387 10.16 15.14 13.85
CA ILE A 387 8.90 15.42 13.18
C ILE A 387 7.80 15.50 14.24
N CYS A 388 7.30 16.70 14.48
CA CYS A 388 6.28 16.91 15.49
C CYS A 388 4.86 16.74 14.93
N VAL A 389 4.06 15.91 15.60
CA VAL A 389 2.77 15.45 15.10
C VAL A 389 1.61 15.93 15.99
N GLY A 390 0.74 16.75 15.40
CA GLY A 390 -0.54 17.17 15.97
C GLY A 390 -1.69 16.23 15.62
N GLY A 391 -2.88 16.51 16.14
CA GLY A 391 -4.06 15.67 15.93
C GLY A 391 -5.29 16.40 15.40
N ILE A 392 -6.01 15.76 14.48
CA ILE A 392 -7.36 16.15 14.07
C ILE A 392 -8.44 15.40 14.86
N ASP A 393 -9.58 16.05 15.07
CA ASP A 393 -10.74 15.40 15.67
C ASP A 393 -11.29 14.34 14.71
N SER A 394 -11.21 13.10 15.15
CA SER A 394 -11.36 11.87 14.34
C SER A 394 -12.05 10.78 15.14
N TYR A 395 -12.87 11.19 16.11
CA TYR A 395 -13.58 10.28 17.02
C TYR A 395 -14.50 9.32 16.26
N ASP A 396 -15.24 9.85 15.29
CA ASP A 396 -16.07 9.09 14.36
C ASP A 396 -16.23 9.84 13.02
N LEU A 397 -16.97 9.23 12.09
CA LEU A 397 -17.22 9.78 10.76
C LEU A 397 -18.13 11.02 10.81
N ASP A 398 -19.09 11.09 11.74
CA ASP A 398 -19.99 12.23 11.87
C ASP A 398 -19.23 13.49 12.27
N VAL A 399 -18.25 13.36 13.17
CA VAL A 399 -17.34 14.44 13.55
C VAL A 399 -16.47 14.87 12.36
N LEU A 400 -15.89 13.92 11.62
CA LEU A 400 -15.03 14.21 10.47
C LEU A 400 -15.76 14.90 9.32
N THR A 401 -17.05 14.62 9.16
CA THR A 401 -17.88 15.09 8.03
C THR A 401 -18.80 16.25 8.38
N LYS A 402 -18.67 16.77 9.61
CA LYS A 402 -19.46 17.91 10.10
C LYS A 402 -19.22 19.20 9.30
N THR A 403 -18.03 19.35 8.74
CA THR A 403 -17.61 20.53 7.98
C THR A 403 -16.84 20.11 6.73
N ASP A 404 -16.76 21.01 5.75
CA ASP A 404 -16.00 20.81 4.51
C ASP A 404 -14.48 20.79 4.73
N LYS A 405 -14.00 20.76 5.97
CA LYS A 405 -12.59 20.61 6.38
C LYS A 405 -12.54 19.69 7.60
N TYR A 406 -11.44 18.96 7.76
CA TYR A 406 -11.15 18.34 9.05
C TYR A 406 -10.94 19.42 10.11
N ILE A 407 -11.16 19.08 11.36
CA ILE A 407 -11.05 20.04 12.47
C ILE A 407 -9.83 19.64 13.29
N LYS A 408 -8.87 20.54 13.49
CA LYS A 408 -7.84 20.32 14.52
C LYS A 408 -8.55 20.16 15.87
N THR A 409 -8.33 19.05 16.59
CA THR A 409 -9.00 18.88 17.89
C THR A 409 -8.59 20.01 18.84
N ARG A 410 -9.51 20.44 19.70
CA ARG A 410 -9.25 21.48 20.71
C ARG A 410 -8.14 21.12 21.69
N LEU A 411 -7.86 19.81 21.84
CA LEU A 411 -6.83 19.31 22.75
C LEU A 411 -5.44 19.25 22.09
N SER A 412 -5.34 19.14 20.77
CA SER A 412 -4.04 19.14 20.12
C SER A 412 -3.41 20.51 20.25
N ASN A 413 -2.17 20.53 20.74
CA ASN A 413 -1.28 21.67 20.56
C ASN A 413 -1.09 21.97 19.06
N PHE A 414 -0.68 23.18 18.78
CA PHE A 414 -0.51 23.74 17.43
C PHE A 414 0.65 24.73 17.44
N GLY A 415 1.13 25.18 16.29
CA GLY A 415 2.26 26.10 16.26
C GLY A 415 3.11 25.92 15.02
N LYS A 416 4.14 26.75 14.88
CA LYS A 416 5.16 26.61 13.82
C LYS A 416 6.01 25.36 13.96
N GLU A 417 6.10 24.84 15.19
CA GLU A 417 6.85 23.63 15.49
C GLU A 417 6.07 22.35 15.17
N VAL A 418 4.76 22.43 14.87
CA VAL A 418 3.99 21.25 14.45
C VAL A 418 4.13 21.08 12.95
N ASP A 419 4.75 19.97 12.54
CA ASP A 419 5.07 19.69 11.14
C ASP A 419 3.92 19.11 10.34
N LEU A 420 3.15 18.22 10.97
CA LEU A 420 2.09 17.42 10.36
C LEU A 420 0.98 17.15 11.39
N TYR A 421 -0.21 16.77 10.89
CA TYR A 421 -1.32 16.30 11.72
C TYR A 421 -1.76 14.91 11.27
N ALA A 422 -2.17 14.09 12.23
CA ALA A 422 -2.71 12.75 11.98
C ALA A 422 -4.02 12.55 12.78
N PRO A 423 -4.72 11.41 12.66
CA PRO A 423 -5.85 11.10 13.52
C PRO A 423 -5.47 11.20 15.00
N TYR A 424 -6.29 11.89 15.79
CA TYR A 424 -6.12 12.01 17.25
C TYR A 424 -6.69 10.81 18.00
N HIS A 425 -7.63 10.08 17.40
CA HIS A 425 -8.25 8.89 17.97
C HIS A 425 -7.82 7.66 17.20
N ALA A 426 -7.68 6.54 17.90
CA ALA A 426 -7.42 5.23 17.30
C ALA A 426 -8.21 4.16 18.05
N ARG A 427 -8.62 3.11 17.34
CA ARG A 427 -9.23 1.93 17.95
C ARG A 427 -8.20 0.80 18.00
N VAL A 428 -7.89 0.34 19.21
CA VAL A 428 -6.84 -0.67 19.45
C VAL A 428 -7.38 -1.86 20.24
N GLU A 429 -6.70 -2.99 20.08
CA GLU A 429 -6.83 -4.15 20.96
C GLU A 429 -5.46 -4.46 21.54
N PHE A 430 -5.37 -4.60 22.86
CA PHE A 430 -4.11 -4.85 23.54
C PHE A 430 -4.32 -5.68 24.80
N GLN A 431 -3.24 -6.22 25.35
CA GLN A 431 -3.26 -6.90 26.63
C GLN A 431 -2.54 -6.02 27.67
N ASP A 432 -3.17 -5.84 28.84
CA ASP A 432 -2.55 -5.08 29.93
C ASP A 432 -1.47 -5.88 30.68
N GLN A 433 -0.92 -5.28 31.72
CA GLN A 433 0.12 -5.89 32.57
C GLN A 433 -0.37 -7.09 33.41
N TYR A 434 -1.67 -7.27 33.55
CA TYR A 434 -2.26 -8.37 34.31
C TYR A 434 -2.73 -9.51 33.39
N GLY A 435 -2.56 -9.37 32.07
CA GLY A 435 -2.97 -10.35 31.09
C GLY A 435 -4.42 -10.21 30.64
N TYR A 436 -5.11 -9.11 30.95
CA TYR A 436 -6.47 -8.87 30.47
C TYR A 436 -6.43 -8.24 29.08
N ASP A 437 -7.22 -8.77 28.16
CA ASP A 437 -7.39 -8.21 26.83
C ASP A 437 -8.42 -7.08 26.86
N TRP A 438 -8.07 -5.96 26.24
CA TRP A 438 -8.86 -4.74 26.14
C TRP A 438 -9.13 -4.38 24.69
N THR A 439 -10.26 -3.74 24.44
CA THR A 439 -10.58 -3.10 23.16
C THR A 439 -11.02 -1.67 23.46
N GLU A 440 -10.22 -0.70 23.06
CA GLU A 440 -10.43 0.69 23.45
C GLU A 440 -10.36 1.66 22.26
N ASN A 441 -11.11 2.75 22.38
CA ASN A 441 -10.94 3.94 21.56
C ASN A 441 -10.06 4.92 22.35
N ILE A 442 -8.78 4.90 22.04
CA ILE A 442 -7.77 5.73 22.69
C ILE A 442 -7.67 7.09 21.98
N ARG A 443 -7.13 8.10 22.68
CA ARG A 443 -6.99 9.46 22.11
C ARG A 443 -5.78 10.21 22.64
N GLY A 444 -5.16 11.01 21.78
CA GLY A 444 -3.96 11.76 22.11
C GLY A 444 -3.08 12.00 20.90
N THR A 445 -2.30 13.09 20.94
CA THR A 445 -1.16 13.24 20.02
C THR A 445 -0.16 12.10 20.16
N SER A 446 -0.10 11.48 21.34
CA SER A 446 0.61 10.20 21.60
C SER A 446 0.21 9.06 20.68
N PHE A 447 -0.97 9.10 20.06
CA PHE A 447 -1.43 8.14 19.06
C PHE A 447 -1.43 8.69 17.63
N SER A 448 -1.46 10.02 17.46
CA SER A 448 -1.16 10.66 16.18
C SER A 448 0.30 10.40 15.73
N THR A 449 1.25 10.47 16.66
CA THR A 449 2.68 10.24 16.43
C THR A 449 2.99 8.84 15.86
N PRO A 450 2.55 7.72 16.47
CA PRO A 450 2.82 6.38 15.95
C PRO A 450 2.11 6.11 14.61
N ILE A 451 1.03 6.81 14.29
CA ILE A 451 0.43 6.74 12.94
C ILE A 451 1.42 7.27 11.90
N ALA A 452 1.96 8.47 12.12
CA ALA A 452 2.95 9.07 11.21
C ALA A 452 4.25 8.25 11.16
N ALA A 453 4.73 7.75 12.31
CA ALA A 453 5.89 6.88 12.39
C ALA A 453 5.70 5.57 11.62
N GLY A 454 4.52 4.95 11.71
CA GLY A 454 4.17 3.78 10.93
C GLY A 454 4.15 4.06 9.43
N ILE A 455 3.60 5.20 8.99
CA ILE A 455 3.64 5.58 7.57
C ILE A 455 5.10 5.72 7.10
N ALA A 456 5.96 6.37 7.89
CA ALA A 456 7.39 6.47 7.57
C ALA A 456 8.06 5.10 7.46
N ALA A 457 7.74 4.15 8.34
CA ALA A 457 8.26 2.79 8.23
C ALA A 457 7.81 2.11 6.93
N THR A 458 6.54 2.27 6.52
CA THR A 458 6.07 1.72 5.22
C THR A 458 6.77 2.38 4.03
N ILE A 459 7.04 3.68 4.09
CA ILE A 459 7.79 4.38 3.03
C ILE A 459 9.23 3.85 2.96
N MET A 460 9.90 3.70 4.10
CA MET A 460 11.27 3.20 4.16
C MET A 460 11.38 1.75 3.65
N SER A 461 10.42 0.88 3.99
CA SER A 461 10.40 -0.51 3.49
C SER A 461 10.13 -0.60 2.00
N GLU A 462 9.30 0.30 1.47
CA GLU A 462 8.96 0.35 0.04
C GLU A 462 10.07 0.97 -0.81
N ASN A 463 10.99 1.71 -0.19
CA ASN A 463 12.06 2.44 -0.87
C ASN A 463 13.44 2.07 -0.27
N PRO A 464 13.87 0.79 -0.32
CA PRO A 464 15.06 0.32 0.37
C PRO A 464 16.37 0.96 -0.12
N ASP A 465 16.40 1.50 -1.34
CA ASP A 465 17.56 2.17 -1.92
C ASP A 465 17.64 3.66 -1.57
N VAL A 466 16.60 4.21 -0.92
CA VAL A 466 16.55 5.63 -0.54
C VAL A 466 16.95 5.78 0.92
N LYS A 467 18.03 6.53 1.16
CA LYS A 467 18.46 6.89 2.51
C LYS A 467 17.63 8.06 3.04
N PHE A 468 16.62 7.73 3.83
CA PHE A 468 15.85 8.73 4.57
C PHE A 468 16.56 9.14 5.85
N ASN A 469 16.30 10.38 6.25
CA ASN A 469 16.54 10.96 7.57
C ASN A 469 15.31 11.79 7.96
N SER A 470 15.21 12.30 9.18
CA SER A 470 14.03 13.06 9.62
C SER A 470 13.63 14.18 8.66
N LYS A 471 14.60 14.96 8.16
CA LYS A 471 14.33 16.06 7.23
C LYS A 471 13.78 15.59 5.87
N SER A 472 14.42 14.60 5.27
CA SER A 472 14.00 14.07 3.96
C SER A 472 12.69 13.29 4.06
N MET A 473 12.44 12.60 5.17
CA MET A 473 11.17 11.94 5.47
C MET A 473 10.06 12.97 5.66
N LEU A 474 10.28 14.03 6.43
CA LEU A 474 9.30 15.11 6.57
C LEU A 474 8.90 15.70 5.21
N LEU A 475 9.90 16.00 4.37
CA LEU A 475 9.64 16.49 3.02
C LEU A 475 8.86 15.49 2.17
N TYR A 476 9.09 14.18 2.33
CA TYR A 476 8.33 13.14 1.65
C TYR A 476 6.87 13.10 2.15
N LEU A 477 6.67 13.07 3.46
CA LEU A 477 5.35 13.07 4.09
C LEU A 477 4.53 14.31 3.69
N GLN A 478 5.14 15.50 3.69
CA GLN A 478 4.50 16.74 3.23
C GLN A 478 4.17 16.74 1.73
N LYS A 479 4.93 15.98 0.91
CA LYS A 479 4.61 15.85 -0.52
C LYS A 479 3.34 15.04 -0.74
N ILE A 480 3.20 13.92 -0.03
CA ILE A 480 2.07 12.99 -0.18
C ILE A 480 0.86 13.34 0.69
N SER A 481 1.00 14.26 1.65
CA SER A 481 -0.08 14.70 2.53
C SER A 481 -1.21 15.43 1.81
N GLU A 482 -2.39 15.40 2.43
CA GLU A 482 -3.53 16.24 2.11
C GLU A 482 -3.27 17.65 2.66
N LYS A 483 -3.23 18.65 1.77
CA LYS A 483 -2.78 20.02 2.10
C LYS A 483 -3.98 20.92 2.34
N ASN A 484 -3.93 21.75 3.39
CA ASN A 484 -4.94 22.77 3.69
C ASN A 484 -6.37 22.24 3.92
N VAL A 485 -6.49 20.94 4.22
CA VAL A 485 -7.77 20.27 4.49
C VAL A 485 -8.22 20.40 5.93
N ILE A 486 -7.39 20.99 6.82
CA ILE A 486 -7.67 21.14 8.24
C ILE A 486 -8.06 22.59 8.55
N SER A 487 -9.08 22.76 9.37
CA SER A 487 -9.53 24.04 9.94
C SER A 487 -9.02 24.21 11.38
N GLY A 488 -8.95 25.47 11.83
CA GLY A 488 -8.40 25.79 13.16
C GLY A 488 -6.87 25.85 13.20
N ILE A 489 -6.22 25.97 12.04
CA ILE A 489 -4.78 26.22 11.87
C ILE A 489 -4.63 27.59 11.20
N LEU A 490 -3.71 28.42 11.71
CA LEU A 490 -3.40 29.73 11.14
C LEU A 490 -2.73 29.58 9.76
N GLU A 491 -2.92 30.57 8.89
CA GLU A 491 -2.48 30.51 7.48
C GLU A 491 -0.96 30.35 7.33
N ASP A 492 -0.19 30.89 8.28
CA ASP A 492 1.27 30.83 8.32
C ASP A 492 1.82 29.57 9.00
N TYR A 493 0.95 28.67 9.49
CA TYR A 493 1.35 27.42 10.15
C TYR A 493 1.22 26.22 9.22
N PRO A 494 2.02 25.16 9.39
CA PRO A 494 1.91 23.95 8.57
C PRO A 494 0.52 23.32 8.66
N ASN A 495 -0.11 23.07 7.51
CA ASN A 495 -1.45 22.47 7.40
C ASN A 495 -1.40 21.26 6.47
N TYR A 496 -0.86 20.17 7.01
CA TYR A 496 -0.63 18.91 6.32
C TYR A 496 -1.27 17.78 7.11
N PHE A 497 -2.28 17.14 6.54
CA PHE A 497 -2.84 15.91 7.10
C PHE A 497 -2.14 14.70 6.49
N VAL A 498 -1.60 13.82 7.33
CA VAL A 498 -0.80 12.68 6.88
C VAL A 498 -1.61 11.73 5.99
N ASN A 499 -0.97 11.21 4.95
CA ASN A 499 -1.54 10.22 4.04
C ASN A 499 -0.40 9.28 3.61
N ASN A 500 -0.69 8.02 3.30
CA ASN A 500 0.32 7.02 2.93
C ASN A 500 0.69 7.01 1.44
N GLY A 501 0.04 7.84 0.63
CA GLY A 501 0.22 7.97 -0.82
C GLY A 501 -1.05 7.67 -1.61
N LYS A 502 -1.98 6.89 -1.05
CA LYS A 502 -3.28 6.56 -1.67
C LYS A 502 -4.26 7.70 -1.39
N ARG A 503 -4.63 8.49 -2.41
CA ARG A 503 -5.52 9.66 -2.27
C ARG A 503 -6.84 9.52 -3.03
N THR A 504 -6.95 8.58 -3.96
CA THR A 504 -8.26 8.29 -4.55
C THR A 504 -9.26 7.86 -3.47
N VAL A 505 -10.46 8.43 -3.52
CA VAL A 505 -11.54 8.16 -2.57
C VAL A 505 -12.59 7.29 -3.28
N TYR A 506 -12.70 6.04 -2.85
CA TYR A 506 -13.68 5.10 -3.39
C TYR A 506 -14.95 5.12 -2.54
N SER A 507 -16.10 4.84 -3.17
CA SER A 507 -17.36 4.64 -2.46
C SER A 507 -17.52 3.16 -2.18
N LYS A 508 -17.85 2.80 -0.94
CA LYS A 508 -18.04 1.39 -0.55
C LYS A 508 -19.08 0.66 -1.40
N ASN A 509 -20.10 1.38 -1.86
CA ASN A 509 -21.15 0.84 -2.73
C ASN A 509 -20.96 1.19 -4.21
N ASN A 510 -19.76 1.65 -4.59
CA ASN A 510 -19.38 2.03 -5.95
C ASN A 510 -20.26 3.12 -6.59
N THR A 511 -20.94 3.93 -5.77
CA THR A 511 -21.78 5.05 -6.23
C THR A 511 -21.07 6.39 -6.04
N TYR A 512 -21.01 7.17 -7.13
CA TYR A 512 -20.33 8.46 -7.21
C TYR A 512 -21.27 9.53 -7.77
N HIS A 513 -21.17 10.74 -7.23
CA HIS A 513 -21.97 11.91 -7.59
C HIS A 513 -21.15 13.04 -8.20
N GLY A 514 -19.82 12.89 -8.20
CA GLY A 514 -18.87 13.86 -8.73
C GLY A 514 -17.90 13.26 -9.74
N CYS A 515 -16.77 13.92 -9.89
CA CYS A 515 -15.67 13.57 -10.76
C CYS A 515 -14.32 13.73 -10.05
N GLY A 516 -13.28 13.14 -10.62
CA GLY A 516 -11.91 13.29 -10.12
C GLY A 516 -11.52 12.31 -9.01
N ILE A 517 -10.36 12.54 -8.42
CA ILE A 517 -9.76 11.62 -7.44
C ILE A 517 -10.62 11.42 -6.19
N HIS A 518 -11.42 12.43 -5.82
CA HIS A 518 -12.32 12.37 -4.67
C HIS A 518 -13.67 11.70 -4.98
N ALA A 519 -13.88 11.23 -6.21
CA ALA A 519 -15.08 10.54 -6.66
C ALA A 519 -14.72 9.28 -7.46
N GLY A 520 -13.82 8.45 -6.93
CA GLY A 520 -13.43 7.17 -7.54
C GLY A 520 -12.88 7.29 -8.97
N ASN A 521 -12.14 8.36 -9.26
CA ASN A 521 -11.61 8.65 -10.60
C ASN A 521 -12.70 8.84 -11.68
N SER A 522 -13.94 9.15 -11.29
CA SER A 522 -15.06 9.38 -12.20
C SER A 522 -14.78 10.54 -13.16
N LYS A 523 -15.25 10.43 -14.41
CA LYS A 523 -15.06 11.44 -15.45
C LYS A 523 -16.38 12.15 -15.74
N CYS A 524 -16.28 13.41 -16.15
CA CYS A 524 -17.43 14.16 -16.65
C CYS A 524 -17.81 13.76 -18.08
N GLY A 525 -19.01 14.18 -18.50
CA GLY A 525 -19.53 13.94 -19.83
C GLY A 525 -18.76 14.64 -20.95
N SER A 526 -19.18 14.40 -22.19
CA SER A 526 -18.61 15.09 -23.35
C SER A 526 -18.88 16.60 -23.27
N ASN A 527 -17.83 17.42 -23.46
CA ASN A 527 -17.85 18.89 -23.29
C ASN A 527 -18.06 19.39 -21.85
N GLU A 528 -17.79 18.55 -20.85
CA GLU A 528 -17.73 18.97 -19.47
C GLU A 528 -16.31 18.85 -18.93
N CYS A 529 -16.01 19.65 -17.92
CA CYS A 529 -14.75 19.61 -17.18
C CYS A 529 -15.00 19.17 -15.74
N CYS A 530 -13.96 18.66 -15.08
CA CYS A 530 -14.02 18.37 -13.66
C CYS A 530 -13.39 19.50 -12.86
N SER A 531 -14.18 20.14 -11.99
CA SER A 531 -13.72 21.25 -11.14
C SER A 531 -12.77 20.79 -10.04
N VAL A 532 -12.11 21.74 -9.37
CA VAL A 532 -11.25 21.47 -8.21
C VAL A 532 -12.02 20.82 -7.05
N ASP A 533 -13.31 21.14 -6.92
CA ASP A 533 -14.20 20.60 -5.89
C ASP A 533 -14.81 19.25 -6.29
N GLY A 534 -14.50 18.72 -7.48
CA GLY A 534 -14.96 17.41 -7.93
C GLY A 534 -16.35 17.41 -8.56
N HIS A 535 -16.83 18.54 -9.08
CA HIS A 535 -18.11 18.61 -9.78
C HIS A 535 -17.91 18.83 -11.28
N CYS A 536 -18.83 18.27 -12.08
CA CYS A 536 -18.85 18.50 -13.51
C CYS A 536 -19.47 19.86 -13.84
N ALA A 537 -18.81 20.60 -14.74
CA ALA A 537 -19.27 21.89 -15.24
C ALA A 537 -19.10 21.97 -16.76
N ALA A 538 -19.81 22.87 -17.43
CA ALA A 538 -19.68 23.04 -18.87
C ALA A 538 -18.27 23.51 -19.22
N SER A 539 -17.63 22.95 -20.25
CA SER A 539 -16.21 23.23 -20.57
C SER A 539 -15.88 24.70 -20.85
N THR A 540 -16.91 25.54 -21.07
CA THR A 540 -16.80 26.98 -21.27
C THR A 540 -16.76 27.78 -19.95
N ASP A 541 -17.06 27.16 -18.83
CA ASP A 541 -17.11 27.82 -17.53
C ASP A 541 -15.70 28.11 -17.01
N ASP A 542 -15.56 29.19 -16.23
CA ASP A 542 -14.24 29.60 -15.72
C ASP A 542 -13.58 28.54 -14.83
N VAL A 543 -14.37 27.70 -14.14
CA VAL A 543 -13.85 26.58 -13.33
C VAL A 543 -13.09 25.54 -14.17
N CYS A 544 -13.30 25.52 -15.48
CA CYS A 544 -12.65 24.61 -16.42
C CYS A 544 -11.24 25.04 -16.84
N LYS A 545 -10.72 26.13 -16.27
CA LYS A 545 -9.34 26.55 -16.47
C LYS A 545 -8.41 25.85 -15.48
N THR A 546 -7.24 25.39 -15.94
CA THR A 546 -6.25 24.80 -15.03
C THR A 546 -5.80 25.79 -13.95
N SER A 547 -5.79 27.10 -14.21
CA SER A 547 -5.51 28.10 -13.17
C SER A 547 -6.54 28.10 -12.04
N ASN A 548 -7.75 27.62 -12.29
CA ASN A 548 -8.84 27.47 -11.32
C ASN A 548 -8.99 26.03 -10.81
N GLY A 549 -8.02 25.15 -11.12
CA GLY A 549 -7.94 23.79 -10.59
C GLY A 549 -8.74 22.74 -11.36
N CYS A 550 -9.08 23.00 -12.62
CA CYS A 550 -9.65 21.98 -13.49
C CYS A 550 -8.76 20.73 -13.56
N GLN A 551 -9.33 19.57 -13.31
CA GLN A 551 -8.61 18.30 -13.26
C GLN A 551 -8.54 17.67 -14.66
N THR A 552 -7.37 17.75 -15.29
CA THR A 552 -7.19 17.45 -16.73
C THR A 552 -7.34 15.97 -17.08
N SER A 553 -7.24 15.08 -16.08
CA SER A 553 -7.44 13.64 -16.27
C SER A 553 -8.92 13.23 -16.31
N PHE A 554 -9.85 14.13 -15.95
CA PHE A 554 -11.24 13.78 -15.65
C PHE A 554 -12.29 14.61 -16.40
N GLY A 555 -11.86 15.46 -17.33
CA GLY A 555 -12.75 16.23 -18.20
C GLY A 555 -11.99 17.12 -19.19
N THR A 556 -12.73 17.95 -19.93
CA THR A 556 -12.19 18.87 -20.93
C THR A 556 -11.78 20.20 -20.26
N CYS A 557 -10.49 20.38 -19.97
CA CYS A 557 -9.96 21.60 -19.36
C CYS A 557 -9.30 22.57 -20.36
N GLU A 558 -9.44 23.87 -20.13
CA GLU A 558 -8.60 24.91 -20.74
C GLU A 558 -7.26 25.00 -20.01
N VAL A 559 -6.17 24.66 -20.71
CA VAL A 559 -4.81 24.70 -20.14
C VAL A 559 -4.28 26.15 -20.12
N VAL A 560 -4.41 26.80 -18.97
CA VAL A 560 -3.86 28.14 -18.71
C VAL A 560 -2.41 28.01 -18.25
N ARG A 561 -1.47 28.59 -19.00
CA ARG A 561 -0.03 28.59 -18.64
C ARG A 561 0.30 29.72 -17.67
N THR A 562 1.11 29.40 -16.67
CA THR A 562 1.56 30.35 -15.64
C THR A 562 2.34 31.53 -16.23
N GLN A 563 2.00 32.74 -15.80
CA GLN A 563 2.70 33.98 -16.14
C GLN A 563 3.75 34.35 -15.06
N HIS A 564 3.70 33.69 -13.91
CA HIS A 564 4.64 33.91 -12.82
C HIS A 564 5.90 33.07 -13.06
N LYS A 565 7.08 33.70 -12.99
CA LYS A 565 8.37 33.01 -13.19
C LYS A 565 8.45 31.78 -12.28
N SER A 566 8.41 30.60 -12.90
CA SER A 566 8.61 29.28 -12.29
C SER A 566 7.56 28.83 -11.26
N LYS A 567 6.37 29.45 -11.17
CA LYS A 567 5.28 29.01 -10.26
C LYS A 567 4.21 28.22 -11.02
N CYS A 568 3.60 27.24 -10.39
CA CYS A 568 2.49 26.44 -10.94
C CYS A 568 1.57 25.93 -9.84
N GLY A 569 0.46 25.30 -10.23
CA GLY A 569 -0.55 24.80 -9.31
C GLY A 569 -1.80 25.69 -9.29
N LEU A 570 -2.72 25.39 -8.38
CA LEU A 570 -3.96 26.13 -8.19
C LEU A 570 -3.68 27.64 -8.04
N GLY A 571 -4.43 28.48 -8.76
CA GLY A 571 -4.26 29.92 -8.83
C GLY A 571 -3.17 30.41 -9.81
N TYR A 572 -2.20 29.57 -10.17
CA TYR A 572 -1.09 29.93 -11.08
C TYR A 572 -1.22 29.29 -12.47
N GLY A 573 -1.84 28.12 -12.56
CA GLY A 573 -1.95 27.35 -13.80
C GLY A 573 -0.74 26.47 -14.07
N SER A 574 -0.65 26.02 -15.32
CA SER A 574 0.27 24.97 -15.75
C SER A 574 1.66 25.49 -16.10
N CYS A 575 2.68 24.68 -15.82
CA CYS A 575 4.04 24.89 -16.34
C CYS A 575 4.06 24.86 -17.86
N LYS A 576 5.15 25.33 -18.47
CA LYS A 576 5.35 25.15 -19.92
C LYS A 576 5.46 23.67 -20.29
N GLU A 577 5.22 23.35 -21.56
CA GLU A 577 5.38 22.00 -22.09
C GLU A 577 6.79 21.46 -21.82
N GLY A 578 6.90 20.17 -21.47
CA GLY A 578 8.16 19.55 -21.09
C GLY A 578 8.57 19.76 -19.62
N TYR A 579 7.80 20.52 -18.82
CA TYR A 579 8.12 20.83 -17.42
C TYR A 579 7.09 20.23 -16.47
N CYS A 580 7.58 19.89 -15.28
CA CYS A 580 6.84 19.30 -14.19
C CYS A 580 6.45 20.38 -13.17
N CYS A 581 5.29 20.21 -12.56
CA CYS A 581 4.87 21.04 -11.44
C CYS A 581 5.16 20.29 -10.12
N SER A 582 6.12 20.76 -9.33
CA SER A 582 6.49 20.11 -8.07
C SER A 582 5.38 20.19 -7.03
N ALA A 583 5.47 19.35 -5.99
CA ALA A 583 4.57 19.42 -4.83
C ALA A 583 4.54 20.80 -4.14
N GLN A 584 5.62 21.58 -4.29
CA GLN A 584 5.76 22.93 -3.74
C GLN A 584 5.26 24.04 -4.68
N GLY A 585 4.67 23.68 -5.83
CA GLY A 585 4.10 24.63 -6.79
C GLY A 585 5.16 25.36 -7.62
N TYR A 586 6.25 24.68 -7.99
CA TYR A 586 7.29 25.23 -8.85
C TYR A 586 7.50 24.41 -10.11
N CYS A 587 7.76 25.10 -11.23
CA CYS A 587 8.08 24.48 -12.50
C CYS A 587 9.56 24.08 -12.58
N GLY A 588 9.82 22.84 -12.97
CA GLY A 588 11.17 22.34 -13.22
C GLY A 588 11.19 21.01 -13.95
N GLN A 589 12.37 20.45 -14.18
CA GLN A 589 12.56 19.18 -14.90
C GLN A 589 13.38 18.15 -14.11
N THR A 590 13.79 18.49 -12.89
CA THR A 590 14.55 17.55 -12.05
C THR A 590 13.63 16.52 -11.40
N ASN A 591 14.19 15.40 -10.93
CA ASN A 591 13.42 14.39 -10.21
C ASN A 591 12.65 14.98 -8.99
N GLY A 592 13.21 16.01 -8.34
CA GLY A 592 12.53 16.72 -7.25
C GLY A 592 11.25 17.46 -7.68
N HIS A 593 11.10 17.77 -8.98
CA HIS A 593 9.88 18.38 -9.54
C HIS A 593 8.95 17.34 -10.15
N CYS A 594 9.52 16.34 -10.84
CA CYS A 594 8.78 15.40 -11.66
C CYS A 594 8.36 14.12 -10.94
N GLY A 595 9.03 13.76 -9.85
CA GLY A 595 8.78 12.55 -9.07
C GLY A 595 7.67 12.72 -8.04
N VAL A 596 7.86 12.15 -6.85
CA VAL A 596 6.84 12.10 -5.78
C VAL A 596 6.25 13.47 -5.45
N GLY A 597 4.92 13.55 -5.50
CA GLY A 597 4.13 14.75 -5.24
C GLY A 597 4.00 15.71 -6.42
N CYS A 598 4.49 15.34 -7.61
CA CYS A 598 4.26 16.11 -8.84
C CYS A 598 2.75 16.27 -9.12
N GLN A 599 2.34 17.47 -9.53
CA GLN A 599 0.94 17.82 -9.76
C GLN A 599 0.58 17.65 -11.25
N LYS A 600 0.00 16.49 -11.60
CA LYS A 600 -0.30 16.08 -12.98
C LYS A 600 -1.20 17.05 -13.76
N ASP A 601 -2.07 17.79 -13.07
CA ASP A 601 -2.97 18.75 -13.71
C ASP A 601 -2.27 20.05 -14.16
N TYR A 602 -1.01 20.24 -13.75
CA TYR A 602 -0.25 21.47 -13.98
C TYR A 602 1.10 21.25 -14.67
N GLY A 603 1.46 20.01 -15.02
CA GLY A 603 2.72 19.70 -15.66
C GLY A 603 2.91 18.22 -15.94
N LEU A 604 4.00 17.88 -16.62
CA LEU A 604 4.41 16.48 -16.80
C LEU A 604 4.85 15.90 -15.46
N CYS A 605 4.53 14.63 -15.20
CA CYS A 605 5.10 13.91 -14.07
C CYS A 605 5.80 12.67 -14.62
N LEU A 606 7.04 12.45 -14.17
CA LEU A 606 7.87 11.34 -14.60
C LEU A 606 7.73 10.28 -13.52
N PHE A 607 6.97 9.25 -13.86
CA PHE A 607 6.70 8.10 -13.01
C PHE A 607 7.47 6.89 -13.52
#